data_AF-A0A949CJ47-F1
#
_entry.id   AF-A0A949CJ47-F1
#
_cell.length_a   1.000
_cell.length_b   1.000
_cell.length_c   1.000
_cell.angle_alpha   90.00
_cell.angle_beta   90.00
_cell.angle_gamma   90.00
#
_symmetry.space_group_name_H-M   'P 1'
#
loop_
_entity.id
_entity.type
_entity.pdbx_description
1 polymer ?
#
loop_
_entity_poly.entity_id
_entity_poly.type
_entity_poly.pdbx_seq_one_letter_code
_entity_poly.pdbx_strand_id
1 'polypeptide(L)'
;MSKLAKQIKNIPKSYFSLNDIKKISPLSEGGLKVAVSRMVKSGELINLARGIYANDEARVDWEKLAVEYYIPSYLSFEWALAKYNILSQQPRQLALATAKRSKTA
;
A
#
# COMPACT_ATOMS: atom_id res chain seq x y z
N MET A 1 11.68 13.63 14.97
CA MET A 1 11.61 13.07 13.61
C MET A 1 13.00 12.76 13.10
N SER A 2 13.25 11.49 12.78
CA SER A 2 14.53 11.03 12.21
C SER A 2 14.82 11.67 10.83
N LYS A 3 16.09 11.81 10.43
CA LYS A 3 16.49 12.34 9.11
C LYS A 3 15.82 11.57 7.96
N LEU A 4 15.71 10.25 8.12
CA LEU A 4 15.08 9.35 7.16
C LEU A 4 13.57 9.63 7.01
N ALA A 5 12.84 9.88 8.10
CA ALA A 5 11.40 10.19 8.04
C ALA A 5 11.11 11.43 7.18
N LYS A 6 11.95 12.45 7.28
CA LYS A 6 11.82 13.66 6.43
C LYS A 6 12.04 13.33 4.95
N GLN A 7 13.01 12.48 4.63
CA GLN A 7 13.26 12.06 3.25
C GLN A 7 12.09 11.24 2.69
N ILE A 8 11.50 10.35 3.49
CA ILE A 8 10.37 9.52 3.07
C ILE A 8 9.11 10.36 2.83
N LYS A 9 8.88 11.43 3.61
CA LYS A 9 7.78 12.38 3.38
C LYS A 9 7.85 13.10 2.04
N ASN A 10 9.04 13.22 1.46
CA ASN A 10 9.24 13.88 0.17
C ASN A 10 9.04 12.93 -1.03
N ILE A 11 8.74 11.64 -0.80
CA ILE A 11 8.43 10.72 -1.90
C ILE A 11 7.07 11.12 -2.49
N PRO A 12 6.97 11.42 -3.80
CA PRO A 12 5.71 11.77 -4.45
C PRO A 12 4.88 10.51 -4.78
N LYS A 13 4.71 9.63 -3.79
CA LYS A 13 3.89 8.42 -3.88
C LYS A 13 2.99 8.33 -2.65
N SER A 14 1.77 7.86 -2.86
CA SER A 14 0.80 7.64 -1.79
C SER A 14 1.18 6.47 -0.86
N TYR A 15 1.82 5.46 -1.42
CA TYR A 15 2.42 4.33 -0.71
C TYR A 15 3.73 3.92 -1.39
N PHE A 16 4.57 3.18 -0.67
CA PHE A 16 5.90 2.79 -1.15
C PHE A 16 6.35 1.47 -0.55
N SER A 17 7.17 0.76 -1.32
CA SER A 17 7.79 -0.49 -0.91
C SER A 17 9.10 -0.25 -0.15
N LEU A 18 9.60 -1.29 0.52
CA LEU A 18 10.95 -1.27 1.12
C LEU A 18 12.04 -0.96 0.09
N ASN A 19 11.85 -1.36 -1.17
CA ASN A 19 12.77 -1.07 -2.28
C ASN A 19 12.76 0.41 -2.67
N ASP A 20 11.62 1.10 -2.58
CA ASP A 20 11.56 2.54 -2.83
C ASP A 20 12.33 3.31 -1.74
N ILE A 21 12.17 2.90 -0.47
CA ILE A 21 12.91 3.51 0.64
C ILE A 21 14.41 3.23 0.51
N LYS A 22 14.79 2.05 0.02
CA LYS A 22 16.19 1.67 -0.24
C LYS A 22 16.87 2.62 -1.24
N LYS A 23 16.14 3.17 -2.23
CA LYS A 23 16.70 4.10 -3.22
C LYS A 23 17.12 5.45 -2.64
N ILE A 24 16.49 5.88 -1.55
CA ILE A 24 16.74 7.18 -0.91
C ILE A 24 17.57 7.07 0.38
N SER A 25 17.72 5.85 0.90
CA SER A 25 18.38 5.59 2.17
C SER A 25 19.83 5.14 1.95
N PRO A 26 20.80 5.70 2.71
CA PRO A 26 22.18 5.21 2.71
C PRO A 26 22.39 3.93 3.55
N LEU A 27 21.33 3.37 4.14
CA LEU A 27 21.44 2.23 5.06
C LEU A 27 21.62 0.90 4.34
N SER A 28 22.34 -0.02 4.98
CA SER A 28 22.34 -1.43 4.58
C SER A 28 20.94 -2.04 4.71
N GLU A 29 20.67 -3.13 4.00
CA GLU A 29 19.32 -3.71 3.96
C GLU A 29 18.82 -4.17 5.34
N GLY A 30 19.69 -4.73 6.17
CA GLY A 30 19.36 -5.09 7.56
C GLY A 30 19.04 -3.86 8.41
N GLY A 31 19.88 -2.82 8.33
CA GLY A 31 19.66 -1.56 9.04
C GLY A 31 18.37 -0.86 8.60
N LEU A 32 18.04 -0.91 7.31
CA LEU A 32 16.82 -0.35 6.76
C LEU A 32 15.57 -1.04 7.32
N LYS A 33 15.56 -2.38 7.38
CA LYS A 33 14.44 -3.15 7.96
C LYS A 33 14.21 -2.78 9.43
N VAL A 34 15.28 -2.64 10.20
CA VAL A 34 15.20 -2.22 11.61
C VAL A 34 14.68 -0.79 11.73
N ALA A 35 15.19 0.14 10.91
CA ALA A 35 14.76 1.54 10.92
C ALA A 35 13.27 1.68 10.58
N VAL A 36 12.81 1.03 9.50
CA VAL A 36 11.40 1.03 9.09
C VAL A 36 10.53 0.41 10.19
N SER A 37 10.94 -0.72 10.78
CA SER A 37 10.19 -1.33 11.88
C SER A 37 10.04 -0.40 13.09
N ARG A 38 11.10 0.34 13.45
CA ARG A 38 11.04 1.34 14.52
C ARG A 38 10.10 2.49 14.20
N MET A 39 10.14 3.00 12.96
CA MET A 39 9.26 4.07 12.49
C MET A 39 7.79 3.65 12.47
N VAL A 40 7.50 2.41 12.09
CA VAL A 40 6.14 1.85 12.17
C VAL A 40 5.70 1.77 13.63
N LYS A 41 6.56 1.26 14.53
CA LYS A 41 6.26 1.21 15.98
C LYS A 41 6.05 2.59 16.60
N SER A 42 6.72 3.63 16.10
CA SER A 42 6.56 4.99 16.61
C SER A 42 5.44 5.78 15.92
N GLY A 43 4.74 5.20 14.94
CA GLY A 43 3.70 5.89 14.16
C GLY A 43 4.22 6.94 13.16
N GLU A 44 5.54 6.96 12.89
CA GLU A 44 6.12 7.82 11.83
C GLU A 44 5.81 7.26 10.43
N LEU A 45 5.51 5.95 10.34
CA LEU A 45 5.10 5.25 9.13
C LEU A 45 3.90 4.36 9.43
N ILE A 46 3.01 4.22 8.44
CA ILE A 46 1.86 3.34 8.49
C ILE A 46 2.20 2.08 7.69
N ASN A 47 2.02 0.91 8.30
CA ASN A 47 2.17 -0.38 7.63
C ASN A 47 0.82 -0.79 7.03
N LEU A 48 0.71 -0.74 5.70
CA LEU A 48 -0.54 -1.04 4.99
C LEU A 48 -0.68 -2.53 4.69
N ALA A 49 0.42 -3.17 4.28
CA ALA A 49 0.48 -4.58 3.92
C ALA A 49 1.93 -5.06 3.99
N ARG A 50 2.17 -6.36 3.79
CA ARG A 50 3.52 -6.93 3.89
C ARG A 50 4.50 -6.23 2.93
N GLY A 51 5.39 -5.42 3.50
CA GLY A 51 6.43 -4.70 2.75
C GLY A 51 5.96 -3.42 2.06
N ILE A 52 4.75 -2.95 2.36
CA ILE A 52 4.16 -1.72 1.82
C ILE A 52 3.83 -0.77 2.96
N TYR A 53 4.30 0.47 2.82
CA TYR A 53 4.20 1.50 3.83
C TYR A 53 3.62 2.78 3.23
N ALA A 54 3.04 3.62 4.08
CA ALA A 54 2.60 4.96 3.70
C ALA A 54 2.93 5.97 4.80
N ASN A 55 2.97 7.24 4.40
CA ASN A 55 3.10 8.37 5.33
C ASN A 55 1.74 8.83 5.87
N ASP A 56 0.69 8.68 5.06
CA ASP A 56 -0.65 9.17 5.33
C ASP A 56 -1.65 8.22 4.66
N GLU A 57 -2.44 7.53 5.47
CA GLU A 57 -3.42 6.54 5.03
C GLU A 57 -4.54 7.18 4.20
N ALA A 58 -4.90 8.44 4.49
CA ALA A 58 -5.97 9.15 3.79
C ALA A 58 -5.60 9.48 2.33
N ARG A 59 -4.30 9.45 1.99
CA ARG A 59 -3.80 9.71 0.62
C ARG A 59 -3.59 8.42 -0.18
N VAL A 60 -3.83 7.26 0.42
CA VAL A 60 -3.59 5.96 -0.22
C VAL A 60 -4.60 5.76 -1.34
N ASP A 61 -4.09 5.49 -2.54
CA ASP A 61 -4.91 4.98 -3.64
C ASP A 61 -5.10 3.48 -3.43
N TRP A 62 -6.18 3.14 -2.72
CA TRP A 62 -6.50 1.78 -2.33
C TRP A 62 -6.79 0.86 -3.52
N GLU A 63 -7.36 1.38 -4.60
CA GLU A 63 -7.66 0.60 -5.80
C GLU A 63 -6.36 0.15 -6.47
N LYS A 64 -5.45 1.09 -6.67
CA LYS A 64 -4.14 0.81 -7.28
C LYS A 64 -3.30 -0.10 -6.40
N LEU A 65 -3.27 0.17 -5.09
CA LEU A 65 -2.55 -0.65 -4.12
C LEU A 65 -3.03 -2.10 -4.15
N ALA A 66 -4.34 -2.34 -4.15
CA ALA A 66 -4.90 -3.68 -4.10
C ALA A 66 -4.57 -4.50 -5.35
N VAL A 67 -4.67 -3.88 -6.54
CA VAL A 67 -4.30 -4.51 -7.82
C VAL A 67 -2.81 -4.84 -7.87
N GLU A 68 -1.95 -3.91 -7.44
CA GLU A 68 -0.49 -4.14 -7.39
C GLU A 68 -0.10 -5.19 -6.34
N TYR A 69 -0.81 -5.26 -5.21
CA TYR A 69 -0.54 -6.21 -4.14
C TYR A 69 -0.93 -7.64 -4.50
N TYR A 70 -1.98 -7.84 -5.31
CA TYR A 70 -2.54 -9.15 -5.61
C TYR A 70 -2.53 -9.49 -7.11
N ILE A 71 -1.34 -9.63 -7.71
CA ILE A 71 -1.19 -9.92 -9.15
C ILE A 71 -1.41 -11.42 -9.44
N PRO A 72 -2.01 -11.83 -10.58
CA PRO A 72 -2.73 -11.01 -11.55
C PRO A 72 -4.17 -10.81 -11.11
N SER A 73 -4.59 -9.57 -10.95
CA SER A 73 -5.98 -9.24 -10.64
C SER A 73 -6.36 -7.91 -11.26
N TYR A 74 -7.67 -7.68 -11.29
CA TYR A 74 -8.29 -6.42 -11.68
C TYR A 74 -9.34 -6.05 -10.65
N LEU A 75 -9.80 -4.80 -10.65
CA LEU A 75 -11.00 -4.44 -9.93
C LEU A 75 -12.15 -5.33 -10.42
N SER A 76 -12.92 -5.89 -9.49
CA SER A 76 -14.06 -6.73 -9.83
C SER A 76 -15.10 -5.94 -10.62
N PHE A 77 -15.93 -6.68 -11.36
CA PHE A 77 -17.02 -6.08 -12.14
C PHE A 77 -17.98 -5.29 -11.24
N GLU A 78 -18.34 -5.84 -10.08
CA GLU A 78 -19.19 -5.18 -9.09
C GLU A 78 -18.59 -3.86 -8.60
N TRP A 79 -17.30 -3.86 -8.21
CA TRP A 79 -16.61 -2.64 -7.77
C TRP A 79 -16.61 -1.57 -8.87
N ALA A 80 -16.33 -1.97 -10.12
CA ALA A 80 -16.30 -1.06 -11.25
C ALA A 80 -17.68 -0.41 -11.50
N LEU A 81 -18.75 -1.22 -11.53
CA LEU A 81 -20.11 -0.68 -11.72
C LEU A 81 -20.52 0.27 -10.58
N ALA A 82 -20.19 -0.08 -9.34
CA ALA A 82 -20.48 0.76 -8.19
C ALA A 82 -19.75 2.11 -8.25
N LYS A 83 -18.47 2.10 -8.63
CA LYS A 83 -17.65 3.32 -8.81
C LYS A 83 -18.26 4.31 -9.80
N TYR A 84 -18.92 3.82 -10.85
CA TYR A 84 -19.61 4.65 -11.85
C TYR A 84 -21.09 4.90 -11.54
N ASN A 85 -21.53 4.64 -10.30
CA ASN A 85 -22.91 4.83 -9.82
C ASN A 85 -23.97 4.06 -10.64
N ILE A 86 -23.58 2.92 -11.23
CA ILE A 86 -24.51 2.05 -11.98
C ILE A 86 -25.29 1.15 -11.02
N LEU A 87 -24.67 0.77 -9.90
CA LEU A 87 -25.33 -0.01 -8.85
C LEU A 87 -26.00 0.92 -7.83
N SER A 88 -27.19 0.53 -7.35
CA SER A 88 -27.88 1.24 -6.27
C SER A 88 -27.24 1.04 -4.89
N GLN A 89 -26.40 0.02 -4.75
CA GLN A 89 -25.68 -0.31 -3.53
C GLN A 89 -24.17 -0.24 -3.77
N GLN A 90 -23.45 0.39 -2.84
CA GLN A 90 -22.00 0.44 -2.87
C GLN A 90 -21.43 -0.76 -2.09
N PRO A 91 -20.52 -1.56 -2.69
CA PRO A 91 -19.84 -2.63 -1.97
C PRO A 91 -18.98 -2.03 -0.84
N ARG A 92 -19.07 -2.64 0.35
CA ARG A 92 -18.32 -2.19 1.54
C ARG A 92 -16.82 -2.45 1.43
N GLN A 93 -16.44 -3.46 0.66
CA GLN A 93 -15.06 -3.92 0.53
C GLN A 93 -14.63 -3.79 -0.93
N LEU A 94 -13.37 -3.43 -1.14
CA LEU A 94 -12.76 -3.45 -2.45
C LEU A 94 -12.54 -4.90 -2.90
N ALA A 95 -13.34 -5.36 -3.86
CA ALA A 95 -13.27 -6.70 -4.40
C ALA A 95 -12.48 -6.74 -5.71
N LEU A 96 -11.66 -7.77 -5.88
CA LEU A 96 -10.82 -8.00 -7.06
C LEU A 96 -11.27 -9.25 -7.82
N ALA A 97 -11.18 -9.23 -9.14
CA ALA A 97 -11.33 -10.39 -10.00
C ALA A 97 -9.96 -10.97 -10.35
N THR A 98 -9.80 -12.28 -10.22
CA THR A 98 -8.56 -13.00 -10.56
C THR A 98 -8.87 -14.41 -11.08
N ALA A 99 -7.98 -14.98 -11.89
CA ALA A 99 -8.03 -16.39 -12.25
C ALA A 99 -7.38 -17.29 -11.17
N LYS A 100 -6.67 -16.71 -10.20
CA LYS A 100 -6.10 -17.48 -9.09
C LYS A 100 -7.23 -18.00 -8.18
N ARG A 101 -7.06 -19.22 -7.67
CA ARG A 101 -7.91 -19.69 -6.56
C ARG A 101 -7.78 -18.72 -5.40
N SER A 102 -8.92 -18.40 -4.78
CA SER A 102 -8.95 -17.77 -3.46
C SER A 102 -7.99 -18.52 -2.55
N LYS A 103 -7.15 -17.77 -1.82
CA LYS A 103 -6.25 -18.35 -0.81
C LYS A 103 -7.00 -19.03 0.34
N THR A 104 -8.33 -18.89 0.38
CA THR A 104 -9.22 -19.34 1.45
C THR A 104 -10.31 -20.29 0.93
N ALA A 105 -10.14 -20.90 -0.26
CA ALA A 105 -11.04 -21.94 -0.76
C ALA A 105 -10.43 -23.34 -0.57
#